data_AF-A0A6S7I2S3-F1
#
_entry.id   AF-A0A6S7I2S3-F1
#
_cell.length_a   1.000
_cell.length_b   1.000
_cell.length_c   1.000
_cell.angle_alpha   90.00
_cell.angle_beta   90.00
_cell.angle_gamma   90.00
#
_symmetry.space_group_name_H-M   'P 1'
#
loop_
_entity.id
_entity.type
_entity.pdbx_description
1 polymer ?
#
loop_
_entity_poly.entity_id
_entity_poly.type
_entity_poly.pdbx_seq_one_letter_code
_entity_poly.pdbx_strand_id
1 'polypeptide(L)'
;MALGLCDVSRESFEQILCKQGRGNIAIVVVGGAAESLDAHPGFYKLTLKNRKGFVKMAIRTGASLVPVISFGENDLFTQPRNPPESRLRRYQNAIQKIISFAPVPFFGRRFVLPHQKPINTIVGSPIHVKKRTNPSRRHMNKIHNRYVASLNELFQQNKAKYGIKETTPLIIV
;
A
#
# COMPACT_ATOMS: atom_id res chain seq x y z
N MET A 1 -1.15 10.56 -21.42
CA MET A 1 -1.73 10.40 -20.07
C MET A 1 -1.67 11.76 -19.37
N ALA A 2 -2.80 12.46 -19.21
CA ALA A 2 -2.82 13.83 -18.69
C ALA A 2 -2.78 13.93 -17.14
N LEU A 3 -2.88 12.80 -16.42
CA LEU A 3 -2.93 12.74 -14.95
C LEU A 3 -1.75 11.97 -14.31
N GLY A 4 -0.75 11.55 -15.09
CA GLY A 4 0.39 10.76 -14.57
C GLY A 4 0.06 9.36 -14.06
N LEU A 5 -1.20 8.92 -14.18
CA LEU A 5 -1.65 7.59 -13.79
C LEU A 5 -1.33 6.57 -14.88
N CYS A 6 -0.73 5.44 -14.49
CA CYS A 6 -0.49 4.29 -15.35
C CYS A 6 -0.89 2.99 -14.64
N ASP A 7 -0.99 1.90 -15.40
CA ASP A 7 -1.15 0.56 -14.85
C ASP A 7 0.11 0.09 -14.13
N VAL A 8 -0.05 -0.90 -13.24
CA VAL A 8 1.04 -1.45 -12.42
C VAL A 8 1.73 -2.62 -13.15
N SER A 9 2.02 -2.45 -14.45
CA SER A 9 2.75 -3.44 -15.25
C SER A 9 4.26 -3.24 -15.17
N ARG A 10 5.00 -4.29 -15.51
CA ARG A 10 6.46 -4.24 -15.58
C ARG A 10 6.91 -3.17 -16.57
N GLU A 11 6.24 -3.10 -17.70
CA GLU A 11 6.49 -2.20 -18.81
C GLU A 11 6.35 -0.75 -18.34
N SER A 12 5.28 -0.42 -17.61
CA SER A 12 5.07 0.91 -17.03
C SER A 12 6.18 1.31 -16.04
N PHE A 13 6.61 0.39 -15.16
CA PHE A 13 7.77 0.62 -14.29
C PHE A 13 9.07 0.86 -15.08
N GLU A 14 9.34 0.07 -16.13
CA GLU A 14 10.54 0.24 -16.96
C GLU A 14 10.50 1.54 -17.78
N GLN A 15 9.33 1.95 -18.27
CA GLN A 15 9.16 3.23 -18.95
C GLN A 15 9.47 4.40 -18.03
N ILE A 16 8.83 4.46 -16.86
CA ILE A 16 8.99 5.56 -15.89
C ILE A 16 10.42 5.60 -15.33
N LEU A 17 10.94 4.46 -14.86
CA LEU A 17 12.20 4.42 -14.11
C LEU A 17 13.45 4.32 -14.98
N CYS A 18 13.34 3.91 -16.25
CA CYS A 18 14.51 3.73 -17.12
C CYS A 18 14.47 4.57 -18.40
N LYS A 19 13.31 4.78 -19.03
CA LYS A 19 13.22 5.33 -20.40
C LYS A 19 12.84 6.81 -20.46
N GLN A 20 12.15 7.34 -19.45
CA GLN A 20 11.74 8.75 -19.37
C GLN A 20 12.85 9.69 -18.84
N GLY A 21 14.12 9.28 -18.85
CA GLY A 21 15.24 10.07 -18.33
C GLY A 21 15.47 9.91 -16.82
N ARG A 22 16.14 10.90 -16.19
CA ARG A 22 16.47 10.92 -14.75
C ARG A 22 15.49 11.81 -14.00
N GLY A 23 15.31 11.53 -12.69
CA GLY A 23 14.44 12.33 -11.82
C GLY A 23 12.99 11.86 -11.75
N ASN A 24 12.68 10.68 -12.29
CA ASN A 24 11.34 10.12 -12.28
C ASN A 24 11.03 9.36 -10.98
N ILE A 25 9.77 9.39 -10.56
CA ILE A 25 9.26 8.69 -9.39
C ILE A 25 8.06 7.83 -9.83
N ALA A 26 8.03 6.58 -9.40
CA ALA A 26 6.88 5.71 -9.56
C ALA A 26 6.25 5.46 -8.18
N ILE A 27 4.97 5.82 -8.03
CA ILE A 27 4.19 5.58 -6.81
C ILE A 27 3.31 4.35 -7.04
N VAL A 28 3.31 3.42 -6.10
CA VAL A 28 2.54 2.17 -6.20
C VAL A 28 1.75 1.91 -4.93
N VAL A 29 0.45 1.65 -5.10
CA VAL A 29 -0.44 1.20 -4.03
C VAL A 29 -0.33 -0.32 -3.93
N VAL A 30 0.55 -0.81 -3.04
CA VAL A 30 0.96 -2.22 -3.02
C VAL A 30 -0.17 -3.18 -2.61
N GLY A 31 -1.00 -2.75 -1.66
CA GLY A 31 -2.13 -3.55 -1.17
C GLY A 31 -3.29 -3.66 -2.17
N GLY A 32 -3.46 -2.64 -3.00
CA GLY A 32 -4.52 -2.56 -4.01
C GLY A 32 -5.92 -2.75 -3.42
N ALA A 33 -6.84 -3.28 -4.24
CA ALA A 33 -8.22 -3.53 -3.83
C ALA A 33 -8.36 -4.53 -2.66
N ALA A 34 -7.38 -5.41 -2.45
CA ALA A 34 -7.44 -6.39 -1.35
C ALA A 34 -7.32 -5.71 0.02
N GLU A 35 -6.50 -4.67 0.10
CA GLU A 35 -6.28 -3.90 1.32
C GLU A 35 -7.50 -3.03 1.68
N SER A 36 -8.20 -2.47 0.68
CA SER A 36 -9.38 -1.64 0.92
C SER A 36 -10.52 -2.41 1.58
N LEU A 37 -10.60 -3.75 1.42
CA LEU A 37 -11.58 -4.59 2.11
C LEU A 37 -11.35 -4.69 3.63
N ASP A 38 -10.13 -4.38 4.07
CA ASP A 38 -9.70 -4.42 5.47
C ASP A 38 -9.52 -3.01 6.08
N ALA A 39 -9.82 -1.95 5.31
CA ALA A 39 -9.69 -0.56 5.71
C ALA A 39 -10.83 -0.14 6.66
N HIS A 40 -10.68 -0.52 7.94
CA HIS A 40 -11.60 -0.16 9.02
C HIS A 40 -11.01 0.91 9.94
N PRO A 41 -11.81 1.87 10.43
CA PRO A 41 -11.36 2.86 11.40
C PRO A 41 -10.63 2.23 12.59
N GLY A 42 -9.46 2.77 12.94
CA GLY A 42 -8.62 2.29 14.05
C GLY A 42 -7.80 1.02 13.77
N PHE A 43 -7.97 0.36 12.62
CA PHE A 43 -7.13 -0.78 12.22
C PHE A 43 -6.12 -0.34 11.16
N TYR A 44 -4.88 -0.81 11.26
CA TYR A 44 -3.83 -0.56 10.28
C TYR A 44 -3.31 -1.89 9.75
N LYS A 45 -3.98 -2.42 8.73
CA LYS A 45 -3.71 -3.73 8.14
C LYS A 45 -3.26 -3.56 6.69
N LEU A 46 -1.99 -3.86 6.42
CA LEU A 46 -1.38 -3.70 5.10
C LEU A 46 -1.18 -5.05 4.42
N THR A 47 -1.68 -5.18 3.19
CA THR A 47 -1.51 -6.38 2.35
C THR A 47 -0.16 -6.31 1.63
N LEU A 48 0.90 -6.68 2.34
CA LEU A 48 2.28 -6.49 1.90
C LEU A 48 3.15 -7.75 1.98
N LYS A 49 2.79 -8.75 2.79
CA LYS A 49 3.64 -9.91 3.14
C LYS A 49 4.13 -10.67 1.90
N ASN A 50 3.22 -10.90 0.96
CA ASN A 50 3.49 -11.66 -0.26
C ASN A 50 3.70 -10.77 -1.51
N ARG A 51 3.50 -9.45 -1.38
CA ARG A 51 3.60 -8.50 -2.50
C ARG A 51 5.06 -8.06 -2.67
N LYS A 52 5.83 -8.79 -3.50
CA LYS A 52 7.27 -8.54 -3.72
C LYS A 52 7.62 -8.03 -5.12
N GLY A 53 6.60 -7.82 -5.97
CA GLY A 53 6.79 -7.36 -7.35
C GLY A 53 7.48 -6.01 -7.44
N PHE A 54 7.08 -5.05 -6.61
CA PHE A 54 7.69 -3.71 -6.59
C PHE A 54 9.17 -3.75 -6.17
N VAL A 55 9.53 -4.61 -5.21
CA VAL A 55 10.93 -4.82 -4.80
C VAL A 55 11.75 -5.42 -5.94
N LYS A 56 11.18 -6.39 -6.67
CA LYS A 56 11.82 -6.96 -7.86
C LYS A 56 12.08 -5.88 -8.91
N MET A 57 11.11 -4.99 -9.14
CA MET A 57 11.27 -3.89 -10.09
C MET A 57 12.33 -2.88 -9.64
N ALA A 58 12.31 -2.45 -8.38
CA ALA A 58 13.32 -1.56 -7.83
C ALA A 58 14.75 -2.12 -7.99
N ILE A 59 14.97 -3.41 -7.70
CA ILE A 59 16.28 -4.04 -7.89
C ILE A 59 16.67 -4.12 -9.38
N ARG A 60 15.71 -4.37 -10.28
CA ARG A 60 15.99 -4.44 -11.73
C ARG A 60 16.34 -3.09 -12.34
N THR A 61 15.66 -2.03 -11.90
CA THR A 61 15.87 -0.68 -12.42
C THR A 61 17.01 0.02 -11.69
N GLY A 62 17.30 -0.36 -10.44
CA GLY A 62 18.22 0.34 -9.54
C GLY A 62 17.55 1.50 -8.79
N ALA A 63 16.22 1.61 -8.84
CA ALA A 63 15.47 2.65 -8.14
C ALA A 63 15.47 2.43 -6.63
N SER A 64 15.56 3.50 -5.86
CA SER A 64 15.47 3.42 -4.39
C SER A 64 14.03 3.18 -3.96
N LEU A 65 13.83 2.33 -2.95
CA LEU A 65 12.51 2.09 -2.35
C LEU A 65 12.29 3.09 -1.22
N VAL A 66 11.21 3.86 -1.28
CA VAL A 66 10.88 4.83 -0.24
C VAL A 66 9.64 4.33 0.51
N PRO A 67 9.73 4.01 1.82
CA PRO A 67 8.58 3.65 2.62
C PRO A 67 7.72 4.89 2.88
N VAL A 68 6.42 4.79 2.57
CA VAL A 68 5.44 5.85 2.76
C VAL A 68 4.23 5.28 3.49
N ILE A 69 3.74 6.00 4.48
CA ILE A 69 2.53 5.64 5.24
C ILE A 69 1.63 6.86 5.43
N SER A 70 0.33 6.66 5.30
CA SER A 70 -0.67 7.71 5.51
C SER A 70 -1.54 7.38 6.73
N PHE A 71 -1.73 8.36 7.60
CA PHE A 71 -2.63 8.28 8.74
C PHE A 71 -3.95 8.98 8.42
N GLY A 72 -5.07 8.42 8.88
CA GLY A 72 -6.42 8.97 8.69
C GLY A 72 -7.17 8.47 7.45
N GLU A 73 -6.51 7.73 6.55
CA GLU A 73 -7.17 7.16 5.35
C GLU A 73 -8.33 6.22 5.71
N ASN A 74 -8.14 5.39 6.73
CA ASN A 74 -9.15 4.43 7.19
C ASN A 74 -10.34 5.09 7.90
N ASP A 75 -10.25 6.38 8.23
CA ASP A 75 -11.31 7.13 8.90
C ASP A 75 -12.16 7.94 7.91
N LEU A 76 -11.79 7.95 6.62
CA LEU A 76 -12.53 8.66 5.57
C LEU A 76 -13.88 8.01 5.26
N PHE A 77 -13.97 6.69 5.42
CA PHE A 77 -15.18 5.93 5.14
C PHE A 77 -15.42 4.87 6.20
N THR A 78 -16.68 4.69 6.55
CA THR A 78 -17.11 3.59 7.40
C THR A 78 -17.55 2.42 6.55
N GLN A 79 -17.09 1.22 6.91
CA GLN A 79 -17.50 -0.02 6.28
C GLN A 79 -18.26 -0.87 7.30
N PRO A 80 -19.31 -1.61 6.89
CA PRO A 80 -19.90 -2.63 7.74
C PRO A 80 -18.85 -3.65 8.16
N ARG A 81 -18.92 -4.13 9.40
CA ARG A 81 -18.04 -5.22 9.88
C ARG A 81 -18.17 -6.43 8.94
N ASN A 82 -17.07 -6.81 8.29
CA ASN A 82 -16.99 -7.91 7.33
C ASN A 82 -15.95 -8.96 7.80
N PRO A 83 -16.18 -9.66 8.93
CA PRO A 83 -15.22 -10.66 9.41
C PRO A 83 -14.96 -11.73 8.33
N PRO A 84 -13.77 -12.36 8.31
CA PRO A 84 -13.37 -13.29 7.25
C PRO A 84 -14.39 -14.40 6.96
N GLU A 85 -15.14 -14.84 7.98
CA GLU A 85 -16.12 -15.93 7.92
C GLU A 85 -17.50 -15.48 7.39
N SER A 86 -17.74 -14.17 7.31
CA SER A 86 -19.03 -13.61 6.92
C SER A 86 -19.39 -13.94 5.46
N ARG A 87 -20.70 -14.07 5.22
CA ARG A 87 -21.26 -14.21 3.86
C ARG A 87 -20.89 -13.00 2.99
N LEU A 88 -20.88 -11.80 3.58
CA LEU A 88 -20.47 -10.55 2.92
C LEU A 88 -19.02 -10.62 2.44
N ARG A 89 -18.08 -11.07 3.27
CA ARG A 89 -16.66 -11.18 2.88
C ARG A 89 -16.44 -12.23 1.80
N ARG A 90 -17.16 -13.36 1.84
CA ARG A 90 -17.14 -14.37 0.76
C ARG A 90 -17.59 -13.78 -0.58
N TYR A 91 -18.68 -13.01 -0.58
CA TYR A 91 -19.18 -12.33 -1.77
C TYR A 91 -18.20 -11.26 -2.28
N GLN A 92 -17.67 -10.40 -1.40
CA GLN A 92 -16.66 -9.39 -1.75
C GLN A 92 -15.40 -10.02 -2.36
N ASN A 93 -14.90 -11.10 -1.76
CA ASN A 93 -13.73 -11.82 -2.28
C ASN A 93 -14.03 -12.48 -3.64
N ALA A 94 -15.24 -13.00 -3.84
CA ALA A 94 -15.65 -13.57 -5.11
C ALA A 94 -15.75 -12.50 -6.20
N ILE A 95 -16.35 -11.34 -5.90
CA ILE A 95 -16.40 -10.23 -6.86
C ILE A 95 -15.02 -9.65 -7.12
N GLN A 96 -14.18 -9.44 -6.12
CA GLN A 96 -12.82 -8.93 -6.33
C GLN A 96 -11.98 -9.82 -7.26
N LYS A 97 -12.25 -11.13 -7.29
CA LYS A 97 -11.59 -12.05 -8.23
C LYS A 97 -12.09 -11.90 -9.67
N ILE A 98 -13.31 -11.39 -9.86
CA ILE A 98 -13.98 -11.25 -11.16
C ILE A 98 -13.83 -9.81 -11.69
N ILE A 99 -13.94 -8.83 -10.80
CA ILE A 99 -13.85 -7.40 -11.04
C ILE A 99 -12.63 -6.91 -10.26
N SER A 100 -11.66 -6.31 -10.94
CA SER A 100 -10.46 -5.70 -10.31
C SER A 100 -10.77 -4.55 -9.34
N PHE A 101 -12.05 -4.27 -9.09
CA PHE A 101 -12.59 -3.25 -8.22
C PHE A 101 -13.29 -3.91 -7.03
N ALA A 102 -13.01 -3.46 -5.81
CA ALA A 102 -13.68 -3.97 -4.63
C ALA A 102 -15.05 -3.28 -4.46
N PRO A 103 -16.18 -3.99 -4.55
CA PRO A 103 -17.50 -3.42 -4.28
C PRO A 103 -17.67 -3.28 -2.77
N VAL A 104 -17.10 -2.23 -2.21
CA VAL A 104 -17.25 -1.89 -0.82
C VAL A 104 -18.28 -0.78 -0.71
N PRO A 105 -19.40 -0.99 0.02
CA PRO A 105 -20.28 0.11 0.37
C PRO A 105 -19.56 0.98 1.40
N PHE A 106 -18.84 1.97 0.91
CA PHE A 106 -18.25 3.03 1.74
C PHE A 106 -19.37 3.99 2.14
N PHE A 107 -19.66 4.05 3.43
CA PHE A 107 -20.57 5.05 3.99
C PHE A 107 -19.75 6.20 4.57
N GLY A 108 -19.93 7.39 4.02
CA GLY A 108 -19.36 8.63 4.53
C GLY A 108 -20.44 9.65 4.92
N ARG A 109 -20.13 10.95 4.86
CA ARG A 109 -20.96 12.03 5.42
C ARG A 109 -22.37 12.15 4.79
N ARG A 110 -22.49 11.81 3.50
CA ARG A 110 -23.74 11.84 2.72
C ARG A 110 -23.67 10.75 1.65
N PHE A 111 -23.84 9.49 2.06
CA PHE A 111 -23.63 8.30 1.23
C PHE A 111 -22.16 8.09 0.85
N VAL A 112 -21.76 8.42 -0.38
CA VAL A 112 -20.44 8.09 -0.96
C VAL A 112 -19.37 9.17 -0.73
N LEU A 113 -19.71 10.28 -0.07
CA LEU A 113 -18.76 11.37 0.20
C LEU A 113 -17.93 11.09 1.46
N PRO A 114 -16.59 11.20 1.41
CA PRO A 114 -15.73 10.91 2.56
C PRO A 114 -16.00 11.82 3.75
N HIS A 115 -15.72 11.32 4.94
CA HIS A 115 -15.67 12.11 6.16
C HIS A 115 -14.55 13.16 6.09
N GLN A 116 -14.77 14.31 6.73
CA GLN A 116 -13.77 15.37 6.85
C GLN A 116 -12.77 15.00 7.95
N LYS A 117 -11.82 14.12 7.61
CA LYS A 117 -10.71 13.74 8.48
C LYS A 117 -9.38 14.12 7.82
N PRO A 118 -8.41 14.63 8.60
CA PRO A 118 -7.10 14.96 8.05
C PRO A 118 -6.36 13.69 7.62
N ILE A 119 -5.73 13.73 6.45
CA ILE A 119 -4.83 12.69 5.98
C ILE A 119 -3.39 13.21 6.14
N ASN A 120 -2.57 12.46 6.88
CA ASN A 120 -1.18 12.83 7.12
C ASN A 120 -0.25 11.78 6.54
N THR A 121 0.44 12.11 5.45
CA THR A 121 1.38 11.20 4.79
C THR A 121 2.80 11.45 5.28
N ILE A 122 3.43 10.40 5.80
CA ILE A 122 4.82 10.40 6.24
C ILE A 122 5.67 9.65 5.21
N VAL A 123 6.73 10.32 4.76
CA VAL A 123 7.72 9.78 3.83
C VAL A 123 8.98 9.45 4.63
N GLY A 124 9.42 8.20 4.60
CA GLY A 124 10.64 7.79 5.29
C GLY A 124 11.90 7.84 4.45
N SER A 125 12.99 7.36 5.05
CA SER A 125 14.30 7.33 4.41
C SER A 125 14.36 6.35 3.24
N PRO A 126 15.05 6.71 2.14
CA PRO A 126 15.18 5.84 0.97
C PRO A 126 16.02 4.60 1.30
N ILE A 127 15.57 3.45 0.82
CA ILE A 127 16.30 2.18 0.83
C ILE A 127 16.94 2.00 -0.54
N HIS A 128 18.25 2.28 -0.61
CA HIS A 128 19.03 2.09 -1.82
C HIS A 128 19.21 0.59 -2.13
N VAL A 129 19.11 0.25 -3.41
CA VAL A 129 19.28 -1.11 -3.91
C VAL A 129 20.30 -1.12 -5.05
N LYS A 130 21.12 -2.16 -5.13
CA LYS A 130 22.06 -2.34 -6.24
C LYS A 130 21.34 -2.96 -7.42
N LYS A 131 21.49 -2.35 -8.60
CA LYS A 131 20.87 -2.83 -9.84
C LYS A 131 21.30 -4.27 -10.16
N ARG A 132 20.35 -5.16 -10.42
CA ARG A 132 20.61 -6.56 -10.83
C ARG A 132 19.48 -7.07 -11.74
N THR A 133 19.84 -7.61 -12.90
CA THR A 133 18.88 -8.12 -13.92
C THR A 133 18.03 -9.29 -13.42
N ASN A 134 18.65 -10.24 -12.71
CA ASN A 134 17.98 -11.39 -12.13
C ASN A 134 18.21 -11.48 -10.61
N PRO A 135 17.36 -10.83 -9.79
CA PRO A 135 17.50 -10.86 -8.34
C PRO A 135 17.09 -12.23 -7.77
N SER A 136 17.89 -12.77 -6.86
CA SER A 136 17.54 -14.01 -6.16
C SER A 136 16.39 -13.80 -5.18
N ARG A 137 15.58 -14.84 -4.93
CA ARG A 137 14.47 -14.79 -3.96
C ARG A 137 14.94 -14.39 -2.56
N ARG A 138 16.09 -14.92 -2.11
CA ARG A 138 16.70 -14.57 -0.83
C ARG A 138 17.04 -13.07 -0.75
N HIS A 139 17.59 -12.51 -1.81
CA HIS A 139 17.92 -11.09 -1.85
C HIS A 139 16.67 -10.19 -1.85
N MET A 140 15.65 -10.56 -2.64
CA MET A 140 14.37 -9.86 -2.65
C MET A 140 13.70 -9.89 -1.28
N ASN A 141 13.70 -11.05 -0.60
CA ASN A 141 13.14 -11.18 0.75
C ASN A 141 13.90 -10.30 1.75
N LYS A 142 15.23 -10.22 1.67
CA LYS A 142 16.02 -9.36 2.55
C LYS A 142 15.63 -7.89 2.39
N ILE A 143 15.50 -7.40 1.16
CA ILE A 143 15.13 -6.01 0.87
C ILE A 143 13.67 -5.75 1.26
N HIS A 144 12.76 -6.67 0.95
CA HIS A 144 11.36 -6.58 1.34
C HIS A 144 11.19 -6.53 2.86
N ASN A 145 11.89 -7.39 3.61
CA ASN A 145 11.88 -7.35 5.08
C ASN A 145 12.42 -6.02 5.61
N ARG A 146 13.47 -5.45 5.00
CA ARG A 146 13.98 -4.12 5.36
C ARG A 146 12.94 -3.02 5.11
N TYR A 147 12.23 -3.10 3.98
CA TYR A 147 11.15 -2.18 3.65
C TYR A 147 9.99 -2.27 4.66
N VAL A 148 9.55 -3.48 5.00
CA VAL A 148 8.51 -3.72 6.02
C VAL A 148 8.96 -3.21 7.39
N ALA A 149 10.21 -3.47 7.80
CA ALA A 149 10.75 -2.98 9.05
C ALA A 149 10.76 -1.44 9.10
N SER A 150 11.18 -0.80 8.02
CA SER A 150 11.21 0.67 7.92
C SER A 150 9.81 1.27 7.97
N LEU A 151 8.81 0.63 7.33
CA LEU A 151 7.40 1.04 7.44
C LEU A 151 6.86 0.90 8.86
N ASN A 152 7.17 -0.21 9.53
CA ASN A 152 6.75 -0.41 10.91
C ASN A 152 7.40 0.62 11.83
N GLU A 153 8.69 0.90 11.67
CA GLU A 153 9.39 1.94 12.41
C GLU A 153 8.74 3.32 12.21
N LEU A 154 8.49 3.73 10.96
CA LEU A 154 7.77 4.97 10.65
C LEU A 154 6.41 5.04 11.33
N PHE A 155 5.65 3.94 11.30
CA PHE A 155 4.36 3.86 11.97
C PHE A 155 4.51 4.06 13.47
N GLN A 156 5.41 3.31 14.12
CA GLN A 156 5.61 3.39 15.57
C GLN A 156 6.05 4.79 16.03
N GLN A 157 6.95 5.44 15.28
CA GLN A 157 7.44 6.78 15.61
C GLN A 157 6.38 7.88 15.49
N ASN A 158 5.36 7.67 14.65
CA ASN A 158 4.40 8.72 14.30
C ASN A 158 2.97 8.46 14.81
N LYS A 159 2.60 7.22 15.17
CA LYS A 159 1.23 6.85 15.53
C LYS A 159 0.65 7.72 16.68
N ALA A 160 1.46 8.02 17.71
CA ALA A 160 1.05 8.84 18.85
C ALA A 160 0.65 10.26 18.42
N LYS A 161 1.44 10.86 17.53
CA LYS A 161 1.24 12.21 17.00
C LYS A 161 -0.09 12.35 16.26
N TYR A 162 -0.59 11.25 15.69
CA TYR A 162 -1.83 11.22 14.92
C TYR A 162 -2.99 10.56 15.69
N GLY A 163 -2.91 10.51 17.02
CA GLY A 163 -4.02 10.10 17.89
C GLY A 163 -4.29 8.60 17.91
N ILE A 164 -3.34 7.78 17.45
CA ILE A 164 -3.44 6.33 17.49
C ILE A 164 -2.88 5.82 18.81
N LYS A 165 -3.59 4.88 19.44
CA LYS A 165 -3.17 4.27 20.70
C LYS A 165 -1.82 3.57 20.55
N GLU A 166 -0.98 3.67 21.57
CA GLU A 166 0.31 2.99 21.61
C GLU A 166 0.21 1.48 21.44
N THR A 167 -0.88 0.88 21.90
CA THR A 167 -1.14 -0.56 21.79
C THR A 167 -1.53 -1.01 20.38
N THR A 168 -1.84 -0.10 19.45
CA THR A 168 -2.29 -0.45 18.10
C THR A 168 -1.09 -0.90 17.25
N PRO A 169 -1.05 -2.16 16.77
CA PRO A 169 0.03 -2.63 15.92
C PRO A 169 -0.23 -2.32 14.44
N LEU A 170 0.85 -2.21 13.66
CA LEU A 170 0.79 -2.30 12.21
C LEU A 170 0.77 -3.78 11.80
N ILE A 171 -0.33 -4.24 11.22
CA ILE A 171 -0.52 -5.65 10.85
C ILE A 171 -0.13 -5.84 9.38
N ILE A 172 0.81 -6.74 9.11
CA ILE A 172 1.23 -7.08 7.75
C ILE A 172 0.66 -8.44 7.35
N VAL A 173 -0.20 -8.47 6.32
CA VAL A 173 -0.84 -9.67 5.75
C VAL A 173 -0.37 -9.99 4.34
#